data_AF-A0A0N9V577-F1
#
_entry.id   AF-A0A0N9V577-F1
#
_cell.length_a   1.000
_cell.length_b   1.000
_cell.length_c   1.000
_cell.angle_alpha   90.00
_cell.angle_beta   90.00
_cell.angle_gamma   90.00
#
_symmetry.space_group_name_H-M   'P 1'
#
loop_
_entity.id
_entity.type
_entity.pdbx_description
1 polymer ?
#
loop_
_entity_poly.entity_id
_entity_poly.type
_entity_poly.pdbx_seq_one_letter_code
_entity_poly.pdbx_strand_id
1 'polypeptide(L)'
;MAQDDLAWIRASLEGLEIKGDHRHRIPGQLFDLSIEHHAGIITLISMATYASAFALVRSAFECFVRGAWIHYCASEQEIEAFVEKDTIAPKFGDLIKAIEERPEFSVKFLSTVKQSAWSAMNGYTHGGVHQVSRRLQGDYIEPAFDDDSLLEVVSFCRTMALIAFGQIGSLAGRSDLVDQATDRMKKA
;
A
#
# COMPACT_ATOMS: atom_id res chain seq x y z
N MET A 1 1.12 12.24 14.00
CA MET A 1 1.51 10.82 13.88
C MET A 1 1.72 10.39 12.43
N ALA A 2 0.71 10.29 11.58
CA ALA A 2 0.88 9.82 10.19
C ALA A 2 1.87 10.69 9.38
N GLN A 3 1.80 12.01 9.53
CA GLN A 3 2.74 12.94 8.89
C GLN A 3 4.17 12.83 9.46
N ASP A 4 4.32 12.55 10.75
CA ASP A 4 5.61 12.34 11.41
C ASP A 4 6.27 11.04 10.94
N ASP A 5 5.48 9.97 10.79
CA ASP A 5 5.96 8.70 10.26
C ASP A 5 6.38 8.83 8.80
N LEU A 6 5.61 9.56 7.98
CA LEU A 6 5.99 9.81 6.59
C LEU A 6 7.29 10.61 6.48
N ALA A 7 7.48 11.64 7.32
CA ALA A 7 8.72 12.39 7.35
C ALA A 7 9.92 11.51 7.74
N TRP A 8 9.74 10.63 8.73
CA TRP A 8 10.76 9.67 9.13
C TRP A 8 11.06 8.63 8.03
N ILE A 9 10.03 8.08 7.38
CA ILE A 9 10.19 7.14 6.25
C ILE A 9 11.06 7.79 5.17
N ARG A 10 10.71 9.01 4.73
CA ARG A 10 11.46 9.74 3.69
C ARG A 10 12.92 9.95 4.06
N ALA A 11 13.18 10.45 5.26
CA ALA A 11 14.54 10.65 5.75
C ALA A 11 15.34 9.33 5.84
N SER A 12 14.66 8.21 6.10
CA SER A 12 15.29 6.89 6.23
C SER A 12 15.52 6.19 4.89
N LEU A 13 14.74 6.54 3.85
CA LEU A 13 14.92 6.07 2.48
C LEU A 13 15.99 6.85 1.72
N GLU A 14 16.28 8.09 2.13
CA GLU A 14 17.28 8.93 1.46
C GLU A 14 18.67 8.26 1.46
N GLY A 15 19.19 8.00 0.25
CA GLY A 15 20.49 7.36 0.06
C GLY A 15 20.54 5.87 0.41
N LEU A 16 19.40 5.23 0.70
CA LEU A 16 19.34 3.79 0.98
C LEU A 16 19.58 2.98 -0.30
N GLU A 17 20.64 2.16 -0.29
CA GLU A 17 20.99 1.32 -1.44
C GLU A 17 20.25 -0.02 -1.39
N ILE A 18 19.50 -0.34 -2.45
CA ILE A 18 18.97 -1.68 -2.70
C ILE A 18 19.86 -2.37 -3.74
N LYS A 19 20.70 -3.29 -3.27
CA LYS A 19 21.52 -4.15 -4.14
C LYS A 19 20.68 -5.27 -4.74
N GLY A 20 21.13 -5.80 -5.87
CA GLY A 20 20.49 -6.92 -6.56
C GLY A 20 19.98 -6.58 -7.95
N ASP A 21 19.25 -7.53 -8.52
CA ASP A 21 18.65 -7.51 -9.85
C ASP A 21 17.18 -7.05 -9.80
N HIS A 22 16.42 -7.35 -10.85
CA HIS A 22 15.00 -7.05 -10.95
C HIS A 22 14.18 -7.64 -9.79
N ARG A 23 14.54 -8.81 -9.25
CA ARG A 23 13.89 -9.44 -8.10
C ARG A 23 14.01 -8.64 -6.80
N HIS A 24 14.94 -7.70 -6.74
CA HIS A 24 15.17 -6.85 -5.56
C HIS A 24 14.73 -5.40 -5.81
N ARG A 25 15.11 -4.83 -6.95
CA ARG A 25 14.88 -3.41 -7.25
C ARG A 25 13.43 -3.10 -7.59
N ILE A 26 12.75 -3.96 -8.36
CA ILE A 26 11.35 -3.75 -8.75
C ILE A 26 10.43 -3.79 -7.52
N PRO A 27 10.53 -4.80 -6.62
CA PRO A 27 9.80 -4.76 -5.36
C PRO A 27 10.05 -3.50 -4.55
N GLY A 28 11.32 -3.07 -4.42
CA GLY A 28 11.67 -1.82 -3.74
C GLY A 28 10.93 -0.60 -4.31
N GLN A 29 10.87 -0.48 -5.64
CA GLN A 29 10.14 0.59 -6.33
C GLN A 29 8.63 0.50 -6.10
N LEU A 30 8.04 -0.70 -6.11
CA LEU A 30 6.62 -0.89 -5.86
C LEU A 30 6.23 -0.62 -4.40
N PHE A 31 7.11 -0.94 -3.45
CA PHE A 31 6.93 -0.59 -2.04
C PHE A 31 7.04 0.92 -1.83
N ASP A 32 8.00 1.58 -2.49
CA ASP A 32 8.14 3.03 -2.44
C ASP A 32 6.92 3.73 -3.05
N LEU A 33 6.38 3.23 -4.17
CA LEU A 33 5.14 3.73 -4.77
C LEU A 33 3.93 3.56 -3.82
N SER A 34 3.87 2.46 -3.07
CA SER A 34 2.85 2.27 -2.02
C SER A 34 2.94 3.35 -0.92
N ILE A 35 4.16 3.70 -0.50
CA ILE A 35 4.45 4.78 0.45
C ILE A 35 4.08 6.14 -0.17
N GLU A 36 4.41 6.37 -1.44
CA GLU A 36 4.06 7.61 -2.14
C GLU A 36 2.55 7.80 -2.25
N HIS A 37 1.79 6.73 -2.53
CA HIS A 37 0.33 6.79 -2.48
C HIS A 37 -0.19 7.17 -1.09
N HIS A 38 0.40 6.66 -0.01
CA HIS A 38 0.06 7.11 1.34
C HIS A 38 0.34 8.61 1.55
N ALA A 39 1.47 9.12 1.05
CA ALA A 39 1.77 10.54 1.08
C ALA A 39 0.75 11.39 0.30
N GLY A 40 0.34 10.91 -0.88
CA GLY A 40 -0.71 11.51 -1.69
C GLY A 40 -2.05 11.56 -0.95
N ILE A 41 -2.42 10.47 -0.26
CA ILE A 41 -3.64 10.39 0.56
C ILE A 41 -3.63 11.44 1.66
N ILE A 42 -2.55 11.55 2.45
CA ILE A 42 -2.43 12.57 3.50
C ILE A 42 -2.57 13.97 2.90
N THR A 43 -1.88 14.23 1.79
CA THR A 43 -1.89 15.54 1.13
C THR A 43 -3.29 15.91 0.65
N LEU A 44 -3.98 15.00 -0.04
CA LEU A 44 -5.33 15.21 -0.56
C LEU A 44 -6.35 15.40 0.56
N ILE A 45 -6.24 14.66 1.67
CA ILE A 45 -7.09 14.84 2.85
C ILE A 45 -6.86 16.23 3.45
N SER A 46 -5.61 16.70 3.55
CA SER A 46 -5.31 18.06 4.07
C SER A 46 -5.88 19.19 3.21
N MET A 47 -6.16 18.89 1.93
CA MET A 47 -6.78 19.81 0.97
C MET A 47 -8.29 19.57 0.80
N ALA A 48 -8.93 18.81 1.70
CA ALA A 48 -10.35 18.44 1.61
C ALA A 48 -10.75 17.72 0.29
N THR A 49 -9.79 17.08 -0.40
CA THR A 49 -10.02 16.35 -1.65
C THR A 49 -10.18 14.85 -1.37
N TYR A 50 -11.17 14.51 -0.54
CA TYR A 50 -11.30 13.17 0.07
C TYR A 50 -11.56 12.04 -0.92
N ALA A 51 -12.42 12.26 -1.91
CA ALA A 51 -12.76 11.24 -2.91
C ALA A 51 -11.51 10.76 -3.67
N SER A 52 -10.65 11.69 -4.10
CA SER A 52 -9.40 11.34 -4.77
C SER A 52 -8.43 10.64 -3.83
N ALA A 53 -8.40 11.01 -2.54
CA ALA A 53 -7.61 10.29 -1.55
C ALA A 53 -8.07 8.83 -1.41
N PHE A 54 -9.39 8.61 -1.31
CA PHE A 54 -9.96 7.26 -1.18
C PHE A 54 -9.68 6.38 -2.41
N ALA A 55 -9.67 6.97 -3.60
CA ALA A 55 -9.33 6.25 -4.83
C ALA A 55 -7.90 5.68 -4.81
N LEU A 56 -6.95 6.35 -4.14
CA LEU A 56 -5.56 5.89 -4.05
C LEU A 56 -5.35 4.71 -3.09
N VAL A 57 -6.31 4.41 -2.21
CA VAL A 57 -6.18 3.33 -1.22
C VAL A 57 -5.96 1.99 -1.90
N ARG A 58 -6.69 1.72 -2.98
CA ARG A 58 -6.51 0.50 -3.77
C ARG A 58 -5.14 0.46 -4.42
N SER A 59 -4.71 1.55 -5.04
CA SER A 59 -3.40 1.66 -5.69
C SER A 59 -2.26 1.39 -4.71
N ALA A 60 -2.32 1.95 -3.50
CA ALA A 60 -1.34 1.67 -2.44
C ALA A 60 -1.27 0.17 -2.09
N PHE A 61 -2.43 -0.47 -1.89
CA PHE A 61 -2.49 -1.89 -1.56
C PHE A 61 -2.02 -2.79 -2.70
N GLU A 62 -2.44 -2.50 -3.94
CA GLU A 62 -2.03 -3.28 -5.11
C GLU A 62 -0.52 -3.17 -5.38
N CYS A 63 0.08 -1.99 -5.23
CA CYS A 63 1.53 -1.81 -5.37
C CYS A 63 2.29 -2.66 -4.35
N PHE A 64 1.85 -2.64 -3.08
CA PHE A 64 2.45 -3.48 -2.04
C PHE A 64 2.38 -4.98 -2.39
N VAL A 65 1.18 -5.49 -2.73
CA VAL A 65 0.99 -6.92 -3.04
C VAL A 65 1.80 -7.33 -4.26
N ARG A 66 1.85 -6.50 -5.31
CA ARG A 66 2.67 -6.78 -6.50
C ARG A 66 4.15 -6.84 -6.15
N GLY A 67 4.66 -5.88 -5.38
CA GLY A 67 6.06 -5.87 -4.93
C GLY A 67 6.42 -7.12 -4.12
N ALA A 68 5.58 -7.48 -3.15
CA ALA A 68 5.77 -8.67 -2.35
C ALA A 68 5.76 -9.95 -3.21
N TRP A 69 4.80 -10.07 -4.14
CA TRP A 69 4.72 -11.24 -5.00
C TRP A 69 5.94 -11.36 -5.94
N ILE A 70 6.38 -10.26 -6.56
CA ILE A 70 7.56 -10.23 -7.41
C ILE A 70 8.81 -10.67 -6.63
N HIS A 71 8.97 -10.19 -5.40
CA HIS A 71 10.13 -10.53 -4.60
C HIS A 71 10.13 -12.02 -4.18
N TYR A 72 9.02 -12.47 -3.61
CA TYR A 72 8.96 -13.75 -2.87
C TYR A 72 8.47 -14.94 -3.70
N CYS A 73 7.72 -14.71 -4.77
CA CYS A 73 6.93 -15.76 -5.43
C CYS A 73 7.20 -15.87 -6.93
N ALA A 74 7.42 -14.75 -7.63
CA ALA A 74 7.55 -14.75 -9.09
C ALA A 74 8.76 -15.55 -9.56
N SER A 75 8.61 -16.29 -10.64
CA SER A 75 9.73 -16.88 -11.41
C SER A 75 10.49 -15.80 -12.19
N GLU A 76 11.72 -16.09 -12.62
CA GLU A 76 12.50 -15.16 -13.47
C GLU A 76 11.75 -14.81 -14.76
N GLN A 77 11.02 -15.77 -15.35
CA GLN A 77 10.22 -15.55 -16.55
C GLN A 77 9.06 -14.58 -16.30
N GLU A 78 8.42 -14.65 -15.13
CA GLU A 78 7.35 -13.73 -14.74
C GLU A 78 7.88 -12.33 -14.43
N ILE A 79 9.07 -12.22 -13.83
CA ILE A 79 9.74 -10.94 -13.62
C ILE A 79 10.08 -10.30 -14.97
N GLU A 80 10.63 -11.05 -15.91
CA GLU A 80 10.94 -10.54 -17.25
C GLU A 80 9.67 -10.14 -18.00
N ALA A 81 8.58 -10.92 -17.88
CA ALA A 81 7.30 -10.55 -18.47
C ALA A 81 6.73 -9.24 -17.90
N PHE A 82 6.95 -8.95 -16.62
CA PHE A 82 6.62 -7.65 -16.04
C PHE A 82 7.49 -6.53 -16.63
N VAL A 83 8.81 -6.73 -16.71
CA VAL A 83 9.75 -5.73 -17.22
C VAL A 83 9.51 -5.39 -18.69
N GLU A 84 9.33 -6.40 -19.54
CA GLU A 84 9.22 -6.21 -20.99
C GLU A 84 7.80 -5.83 -21.44
N LYS A 85 6.78 -6.28 -20.71
CA LYS A 85 5.38 -6.28 -21.18
C LYS A 85 4.37 -5.78 -20.16
N ASP A 86 4.81 -5.28 -19.00
CA ASP A 86 3.94 -4.86 -17.89
C ASP A 86 2.89 -5.92 -17.54
N THR A 87 3.30 -7.20 -17.57
CA THR A 87 2.38 -8.33 -17.41
C THR A 87 2.61 -9.05 -16.08
N ILE A 88 1.56 -9.12 -15.26
CA ILE A 88 1.46 -10.03 -14.11
C ILE A 88 0.29 -10.98 -14.39
N ALA A 89 0.61 -12.22 -14.75
CA ALA A 89 -0.38 -13.19 -15.22
C ALA A 89 -1.36 -13.70 -14.15
N PRO A 90 -0.94 -13.99 -12.89
CA PRO A 90 -1.87 -14.46 -11.88
C PRO A 90 -2.88 -13.39 -11.49
N LYS A 91 -4.09 -13.80 -11.11
CA LYS A 91 -5.09 -12.85 -10.61
C LYS A 91 -4.65 -12.31 -9.26
N PHE A 92 -5.12 -11.12 -8.91
CA PHE A 92 -4.73 -10.46 -7.65
C PHE A 92 -4.92 -11.33 -6.40
N GLY A 93 -6.01 -12.13 -6.33
CA GLY A 93 -6.22 -13.07 -5.22
C GLY A 93 -5.21 -14.22 -5.18
N ASP A 94 -4.70 -14.65 -6.34
CA ASP A 94 -3.70 -15.70 -6.43
C ASP A 94 -2.32 -15.17 -5.99
N LEU A 95 -2.03 -13.89 -6.25
CA LEU A 95 -0.83 -13.22 -5.72
C LEU A 95 -0.80 -13.28 -4.19
N ILE A 96 -1.90 -12.86 -3.56
CA ILE A 96 -2.04 -12.87 -2.09
C ILE A 96 -1.89 -14.28 -1.53
N LYS A 97 -2.55 -15.26 -2.15
CA LYS A 97 -2.47 -16.65 -1.71
C LYS A 97 -1.01 -17.15 -1.75
N ALA A 98 -0.29 -16.90 -2.83
CA ALA A 98 1.10 -17.32 -2.98
C ALA A 98 2.04 -16.64 -1.95
N ILE A 99 1.82 -15.35 -1.66
CA ILE A 99 2.58 -14.64 -0.63
C ILE A 99 2.32 -15.28 0.75
N GLU A 100 1.07 -15.55 1.09
CA GLU A 100 0.70 -16.02 2.44
C GLU A 100 0.91 -17.53 2.68
N GLU A 101 1.35 -18.27 1.68
CA GLU A 101 1.90 -19.63 1.84
C GLU A 101 3.32 -19.59 2.44
N ARG A 102 3.97 -18.43 2.44
CA ARG A 102 5.30 -18.21 3.00
C ARG A 102 5.25 -18.07 4.54
N PRO A 103 6.21 -18.63 5.29
CA PRO A 103 6.26 -18.50 6.76
C PRO A 103 6.23 -17.06 7.27
N GLU A 104 6.89 -16.15 6.55
CA GLU A 104 7.02 -14.73 6.87
C GLU A 104 5.67 -13.99 6.82
N PHE A 105 4.66 -14.55 6.13
CA PHE A 105 3.33 -13.97 5.95
C PHE A 105 2.22 -14.83 6.58
N SER A 106 2.56 -15.69 7.53
CA SER A 106 1.65 -16.65 8.17
C SER A 106 0.46 -16.03 8.92
N VAL A 107 0.52 -14.73 9.24
CA VAL A 107 -0.56 -13.96 9.88
C VAL A 107 -1.76 -13.73 8.93
N LYS A 108 -1.59 -13.95 7.63
CA LYS A 108 -2.64 -13.83 6.59
C LYS A 108 -3.34 -12.46 6.52
N PHE A 109 -2.59 -11.41 6.81
CA PHE A 109 -3.09 -10.03 6.81
C PHE A 109 -3.64 -9.59 5.45
N LEU A 110 -3.01 -9.97 4.34
CA LEU A 110 -3.43 -9.55 2.99
C LEU A 110 -4.76 -10.18 2.58
N SER A 111 -4.98 -11.45 2.94
CA SER A 111 -6.28 -12.10 2.76
C SER A 111 -7.36 -11.43 3.60
N THR A 112 -7.06 -11.07 4.85
CA THR A 112 -8.01 -10.31 5.69
C THR A 112 -8.39 -8.98 5.04
N VAL A 113 -7.41 -8.19 4.58
CA VAL A 113 -7.66 -6.92 3.89
C VAL A 113 -8.48 -7.13 2.62
N LYS A 114 -8.15 -8.13 1.80
CA LYS A 114 -8.90 -8.42 0.58
C LYS A 114 -10.34 -8.86 0.89
N GLN A 115 -10.56 -9.63 1.95
CA GLN A 115 -11.90 -10.08 2.32
C GLN A 115 -12.77 -8.93 2.84
N SER A 116 -12.21 -8.05 3.67
CA SER A 116 -12.98 -6.98 4.33
C SER A 116 -13.12 -5.71 3.49
N ALA A 117 -12.09 -5.33 2.73
CA ALA A 117 -12.00 -3.99 2.16
C ALA A 117 -11.97 -3.93 0.62
N TRP A 118 -11.74 -5.05 -0.09
CA TRP A 118 -11.57 -5.04 -1.55
C TRP A 118 -12.77 -4.45 -2.30
N SER A 119 -14.00 -4.83 -1.93
CA SER A 119 -15.21 -4.28 -2.57
C SER A 119 -15.32 -2.77 -2.40
N ALA A 120 -15.06 -2.26 -1.19
CA ALA A 120 -15.05 -0.83 -0.90
C ALA A 120 -13.97 -0.10 -1.72
N MET A 121 -12.74 -0.64 -1.75
CA MET A 121 -11.63 -0.12 -2.56
C MET A 121 -11.97 -0.05 -4.06
N ASN A 122 -12.65 -1.06 -4.61
CA ASN A 122 -13.16 -1.01 -5.99
C ASN A 122 -14.18 0.13 -6.17
N GLY A 123 -15.09 0.29 -5.20
CA GLY A 123 -16.06 1.38 -5.19
C GLY A 123 -15.40 2.75 -5.16
N TYR A 124 -14.38 2.95 -4.32
CA TYR A 124 -13.62 4.20 -4.24
C TYR A 124 -12.94 4.54 -5.57
N THR A 125 -12.35 3.55 -6.22
CA THR A 125 -11.55 3.73 -7.44
C THR A 125 -12.42 3.99 -8.68
N HIS A 126 -13.54 3.28 -8.82
CA HIS A 126 -14.33 3.26 -10.05
C HIS A 126 -15.67 3.98 -9.95
N GLY A 127 -15.87 4.82 -8.93
CA GLY A 127 -17.11 5.59 -8.77
C GLY A 127 -18.31 4.74 -8.34
N GLY A 128 -18.06 3.66 -7.59
CA GLY A 128 -19.12 2.85 -7.01
C GLY A 128 -19.88 3.59 -5.90
N VAL A 129 -20.93 2.95 -5.38
CA VAL A 129 -21.87 3.58 -4.43
C VAL A 129 -21.17 4.16 -3.19
N HIS A 130 -20.16 3.47 -2.65
CA HIS A 130 -19.38 3.97 -1.50
C HIS A 130 -18.68 5.30 -1.78
N GLN A 131 -18.34 5.59 -3.03
CA GLN A 131 -17.72 6.84 -3.43
C GLN A 131 -18.78 7.92 -3.69
N VAL A 132 -19.82 7.58 -4.43
CA VAL A 132 -20.84 8.55 -4.89
C VAL A 132 -21.77 8.97 -3.74
N SER A 133 -22.11 8.06 -2.83
CA SER A 133 -22.97 8.39 -1.68
C SER A 133 -22.34 9.44 -0.75
N ARG A 134 -21.01 9.60 -0.77
CA ARG A 134 -20.25 10.59 0.00
C ARG A 134 -20.09 11.93 -0.73
N ARG A 135 -20.87 12.14 -1.80
CA ARG A 135 -20.89 13.39 -2.57
C ARG A 135 -22.22 14.11 -2.53
N LEU A 136 -23.11 13.71 -1.62
CA LEU A 136 -24.43 14.28 -1.47
C LEU A 136 -24.75 14.44 0.01
N GLN A 137 -25.08 15.67 0.43
CA GLN A 137 -25.60 15.96 1.76
C GLN A 137 -26.98 16.59 1.60
N GLY A 138 -28.02 15.86 2.01
CA GLY A 138 -29.40 16.21 1.64
C GLY A 138 -29.57 16.17 0.12
N ASP A 139 -29.94 17.31 -0.47
CA ASP A 139 -30.10 17.48 -1.92
C ASP A 139 -28.92 18.23 -2.58
N TYR A 140 -27.85 18.51 -1.84
CA TYR A 140 -26.71 19.31 -2.30
C TYR A 140 -25.50 18.43 -2.65
N ILE A 141 -24.88 18.70 -3.80
CA ILE A 141 -23.64 18.02 -4.22
C ILE A 141 -22.45 18.62 -3.46
N GLU A 142 -22.09 17.99 -2.35
CA GLU A 142 -20.98 18.40 -1.49
C GLU A 142 -20.34 17.19 -0.78
N PRO A 143 -19.08 17.31 -0.32
CA PRO A 143 -18.40 16.20 0.37
C PRO A 143 -19.10 15.83 1.68
N ALA A 144 -19.58 14.59 1.77
CA ALA A 144 -20.21 14.00 2.95
C ALA A 144 -19.35 12.83 3.47
N PHE A 145 -18.13 13.17 3.95
CA PHE A 145 -17.19 12.23 4.54
C PHE A 145 -17.17 12.46 6.05
N ASP A 146 -17.44 11.41 6.83
CA ASP A 146 -17.28 11.44 8.28
C ASP A 146 -15.82 11.29 8.71
N ASP A 147 -15.47 11.89 9.85
CA ASP A 147 -14.11 11.89 10.39
C ASP A 147 -13.62 10.47 10.67
N ASP A 148 -14.49 9.55 11.08
CA ASP A 148 -14.15 8.16 11.37
C ASP A 148 -13.67 7.43 10.09
N SER A 149 -14.37 7.60 8.97
CA SER A 149 -13.97 7.07 7.66
C SER A 149 -12.62 7.64 7.21
N LEU A 150 -12.39 8.94 7.43
CA LEU A 150 -11.11 9.59 7.11
C LEU A 150 -9.96 9.01 7.96
N LEU A 151 -10.19 8.86 9.26
CA LEU A 151 -9.24 8.28 10.20
C LEU A 151 -8.93 6.81 9.87
N GLU A 152 -9.94 6.02 9.50
CA GLU A 152 -9.77 4.62 9.09
C GLU A 152 -8.83 4.52 7.87
N VAL A 153 -9.07 5.33 6.83
CA VAL A 153 -8.23 5.35 5.63
C VAL A 153 -6.80 5.79 5.97
N VAL A 154 -6.63 6.84 6.77
CA VAL A 154 -5.30 7.31 7.17
C VAL A 154 -4.56 6.23 7.97
N SER A 155 -5.22 5.57 8.90
CA SER A 155 -4.64 4.52 9.76
C SER A 155 -4.25 3.28 8.94
N PHE A 156 -5.12 2.83 8.05
CA PHE A 156 -4.85 1.72 7.15
C PHE A 156 -3.66 2.02 6.24
N CYS A 157 -3.65 3.16 5.56
CA CYS A 157 -2.57 3.53 4.65
C CYS A 157 -1.24 3.78 5.38
N ARG A 158 -1.29 4.33 6.59
CA ARG A 158 -0.11 4.45 7.46
C ARG A 158 0.50 3.08 7.76
N THR A 159 -0.34 2.12 8.16
CA THR A 159 0.10 0.75 8.45
C THR A 159 0.73 0.12 7.21
N MET A 160 0.08 0.26 6.05
CA MET A 160 0.63 -0.23 4.77
C MET A 160 1.98 0.42 4.43
N ALA A 161 2.13 1.73 4.63
CA ALA A 161 3.38 2.44 4.37
C ALA A 161 4.52 1.97 5.29
N LEU A 162 4.24 1.72 6.57
CA LEU A 162 5.23 1.19 7.51
C LEU A 162 5.65 -0.25 7.16
N ILE A 163 4.70 -1.10 6.74
CA ILE A 163 5.02 -2.45 6.26
C ILE A 163 5.85 -2.38 4.98
N ALA A 164 5.45 -1.56 4.00
CA ALA A 164 6.19 -1.33 2.75
C ALA A 164 7.62 -0.84 3.01
N PHE A 165 7.79 0.12 3.94
CA PHE A 165 9.10 0.60 4.36
C PHE A 165 9.93 -0.53 5.00
N GLY A 166 9.34 -1.35 5.86
CA GLY A 166 10.00 -2.53 6.42
C GLY A 166 10.47 -3.51 5.33
N GLN A 167 9.69 -3.71 4.28
CA GLN A 167 10.11 -4.54 3.13
C GLN A 167 11.31 -3.93 2.40
N ILE A 168 11.34 -2.61 2.20
CA ILE A 168 12.50 -1.91 1.65
C ILE A 168 13.73 -2.09 2.54
N GLY A 169 13.59 -1.94 3.86
CA GLY A 169 14.66 -2.18 4.83
C GLY A 169 15.21 -3.60 4.74
N SER A 170 14.32 -4.60 4.61
CA SER A 170 14.70 -6.01 4.39
C SER A 170 15.50 -6.19 3.10
N LEU A 171 15.04 -5.63 1.98
CA LEU A 171 15.74 -5.66 0.68
C LEU A 171 17.12 -5.00 0.74
N ALA A 172 17.27 -3.95 1.55
CA ALA A 172 18.54 -3.26 1.77
C ALA A 172 19.46 -3.97 2.79
N GLY A 173 19.03 -5.11 3.38
CA GLY A 173 19.78 -5.81 4.42
C GLY A 173 19.87 -5.05 5.74
N ARG A 174 18.93 -4.15 6.01
CA ARG A 174 18.87 -3.26 7.18
C ARG A 174 17.79 -3.70 8.15
N SER A 175 18.07 -4.75 8.93
CA SER A 175 17.14 -5.28 9.93
C SER A 175 16.74 -4.24 10.98
N ASP A 176 17.63 -3.30 11.30
CA ASP A 176 17.35 -2.19 12.21
C ASP A 176 16.23 -1.26 11.71
N LEU A 177 16.06 -1.11 10.40
CA LEU A 177 14.95 -0.34 9.83
C LEU A 177 13.62 -1.10 9.92
N VAL A 178 13.67 -2.43 9.80
CA VAL A 178 12.50 -3.31 9.98
C VAL A 178 12.00 -3.24 11.42
N ASP A 179 12.90 -3.29 12.39
CA ASP A 179 12.58 -3.18 13.81
C ASP A 179 11.98 -1.80 14.14
N GLN A 180 12.58 -0.72 13.63
CA GLN A 180 12.06 0.63 13.81
C GLN A 180 10.65 0.82 13.21
N ALA A 181 10.40 0.25 12.03
CA ALA A 181 9.08 0.29 11.40
C ALA A 181 8.04 -0.45 12.27
N THR A 182 8.43 -1.60 12.79
CA THR A 182 7.59 -2.43 13.67
C THR A 182 7.25 -1.70 14.97
N ASP A 183 8.22 -1.03 15.58
CA ASP A 183 8.00 -0.26 16.81
C ASP A 183 7.11 0.96 16.58
N ARG A 184 7.17 1.60 15.41
CA ARG A 184 6.25 2.68 15.04
C ARG A 184 4.81 2.20 14.84
N MET A 185 4.62 0.99 14.30
CA MET A 185 3.28 0.41 14.19
C MET A 185 2.63 0.18 15.57
N LYS A 186 3.42 -0.20 16.58
CA LYS A 186 2.91 -0.45 17.95
C LYS A 186 2.54 0.82 18.72
N LYS A 187 3.06 1.98 18.33
CA LYS A 187 2.84 3.27 19.01
C LYS A 187 1.54 3.99 18.57
N ALA A 188 0.52 3.22 18.19
CA ALA A 188 -0.79 3.72 17.74
C ALA A 188 -1.58 4.34 18.90
#